data_AF-A0A352ICM8-F1
#
_entry.id   AF-A0A352ICM8-F1
#
_cell.length_a   1.000
_cell.length_b   1.000
_cell.length_c   1.000
_cell.angle_alpha   90.00
_cell.angle_beta   90.00
_cell.angle_gamma   90.00
#
_symmetry.space_group_name_H-M   'P 1'
#
loop_
_entity.id
_entity.type
_entity.pdbx_description
1 polymer ?
#
loop_
_entity_poly.entity_id
_entity_poly.type
_entity_poly.pdbx_seq_one_letter_code
_entity_poly.pdbx_strand_id
1 'polypeptide(L)'
;EFLTTNAAYFRAIYFSLAPLLCVPMYQQIRPPQDIYGCDMPRRSAYWEHEALANFWGQDRFKHPQCVTNCILKTEQQRQEGDESVITVHAHGFRSEQRISYISKFGGDGRMHQVPVIWYEYLPVTGCGSMRIREDNAQDSDQVTQQQRMRHISDLLDTAHLDIYRRHIASKV
;
A
#
# COMPACT_ATOMS: atom_id res chain seq x y z
N GLU A 1 -28.27 47.64 18.49
CA GLU A 1 -28.12 46.19 18.74
C GLU A 1 -27.18 45.48 17.77
N PHE A 2 -27.41 45.52 16.45
CA PHE A 2 -26.60 44.77 15.48
C PHE A 2 -25.08 45.04 15.56
N LEU A 3 -24.67 46.32 15.58
CA LEU A 3 -23.25 46.71 15.64
C LEU A 3 -22.57 46.24 16.92
N THR A 4 -23.26 46.32 18.06
CA THR A 4 -22.77 45.85 19.36
C THR A 4 -22.62 44.32 19.39
N THR A 5 -23.55 43.58 18.80
CA THR A 5 -23.47 42.12 18.72
C THR A 5 -22.31 41.68 17.83
N ASN A 6 -22.13 42.30 16.66
CA ASN A 6 -21.00 41.99 15.78
C ASN A 6 -19.66 42.33 16.44
N ALA A 7 -19.54 43.47 17.13
CA ALA A 7 -18.33 43.83 17.84
C ALA A 7 -17.96 42.80 18.93
N ALA A 8 -18.95 42.31 19.69
CA ALA A 8 -18.75 41.27 20.68
C ALA A 8 -18.35 39.93 20.04
N TYR A 9 -18.97 39.58 18.90
CA TYR A 9 -18.69 38.34 18.18
C TYR A 9 -17.28 38.32 17.58
N PHE A 10 -16.86 39.39 16.90
CA PHE A 10 -15.49 39.52 16.38
C PHE A 10 -14.44 39.50 17.49
N ARG A 11 -14.74 40.16 18.62
CA ARG A 11 -13.87 40.13 19.79
C ARG A 11 -13.73 38.71 20.35
N ALA A 12 -14.82 37.97 20.46
CA ALA A 12 -14.81 36.59 20.95
C ALA A 12 -14.00 35.68 20.01
N ILE A 13 -14.21 35.77 18.69
CA ILE A 13 -13.44 35.01 17.70
C ILE A 13 -11.96 35.34 17.81
N TYR A 14 -11.61 36.63 17.84
CA TYR A 14 -10.23 37.07 17.93
C TYR A 14 -9.53 36.50 19.18
N PHE A 15 -10.15 36.60 20.35
CA PHE A 15 -9.57 36.06 21.58
C PHE A 15 -9.56 34.52 21.63
N SER A 16 -10.48 33.85 20.95
CA SER A 16 -10.46 32.39 20.83
C SER A 16 -9.29 31.89 19.97
N LEU A 17 -8.92 32.65 18.93
CA LEU A 17 -7.82 32.31 18.02
C LEU A 17 -6.47 32.89 18.46
N ALA A 18 -6.46 33.93 19.30
CA ALA A 18 -5.25 34.61 19.76
C ALA A 18 -4.20 33.65 20.34
N PRO A 19 -4.52 32.64 21.16
CA PRO A 19 -3.52 31.69 21.65
C PRO A 19 -2.85 30.90 20.53
N LEU A 20 -3.60 30.52 19.49
CA LEU A 20 -3.07 29.75 18.36
C LEU A 20 -2.22 30.64 17.45
N LEU A 21 -2.67 31.87 17.21
CA LEU A 21 -1.94 32.87 16.43
C LEU A 21 -0.66 33.33 17.14
N CYS A 22 -0.63 33.40 18.47
CA CYS A 22 0.53 33.87 19.23
C CYS A 22 1.64 32.82 19.40
N VAL A 23 1.43 31.56 18.99
CA VAL A 23 2.48 30.53 19.03
C VAL A 23 3.41 30.70 17.82
N PRO A 24 4.67 31.15 18.02
CA PRO A 24 5.57 31.47 16.91
C PRO A 24 5.87 30.26 16.02
N MET A 25 5.84 29.06 16.62
CA MET A 25 6.10 27.80 15.92
C MET A 25 5.09 27.51 14.80
N TYR A 26 3.82 27.94 14.93
CA TYR A 26 2.83 27.80 13.86
C TYR A 26 2.99 28.85 12.76
N GLN A 27 3.64 29.98 13.05
CA GLN A 27 3.93 31.03 12.05
C GLN A 27 5.25 30.79 11.30
N GLN A 28 6.10 29.88 11.79
CA GLN A 28 7.43 29.57 11.24
C GLN A 28 7.44 28.32 10.35
N ILE A 29 6.28 27.83 9.90
CA ILE A 29 6.24 26.67 9.02
C ILE A 29 6.85 27.07 7.67
N ARG A 30 8.08 26.62 7.44
CA ARG A 30 8.73 26.77 6.14
C ARG A 30 7.91 26.05 5.07
N PRO A 31 7.80 26.62 3.86
CA PRO A 31 7.15 25.91 2.77
C PRO A 31 7.88 24.58 2.54
N PRO A 32 7.18 23.51 2.16
CA PRO A 32 7.77 22.18 1.96
C PRO A 32 8.99 22.20 1.03
N GLN A 33 8.96 23.06 0.01
CA GLN A 33 10.07 23.29 -0.93
C GLN A 33 11.37 23.72 -0.23
N ASP A 34 11.27 24.47 0.87
CA ASP A 34 12.42 24.99 1.63
C ASP A 34 12.86 24.02 2.76
N ILE A 35 12.06 22.97 3.03
CA ILE A 35 12.37 21.89 3.97
C ILE A 35 12.99 20.70 3.23
N TYR A 36 12.45 20.34 2.06
CA TYR A 36 12.81 19.14 1.31
C TYR A 36 13.59 19.43 0.02
N GLY A 37 13.70 20.69 -0.38
CA GLY A 37 14.24 21.09 -1.68
C GLY A 37 13.22 20.90 -2.81
N CYS A 38 13.44 21.58 -3.93
CA CYS A 38 12.64 21.39 -5.15
C CYS A 38 13.06 20.15 -5.95
N ASP A 39 14.26 19.62 -5.70
CA ASP A 39 14.89 18.58 -6.54
C ASP A 39 14.76 17.16 -5.94
N MET A 40 13.89 16.96 -4.94
CA MET A 40 13.77 15.66 -4.30
C MET A 40 12.92 14.72 -5.19
N PRO A 41 13.51 13.63 -5.74
CA PRO A 41 12.77 12.73 -6.61
C PRO A 41 11.59 12.12 -5.85
N ARG A 42 10.42 12.07 -6.48
CA ARG A 42 9.21 11.52 -5.92
C ARG A 42 9.26 10.00 -6.01
N ARG A 43 9.83 9.40 -4.96
CA ARG A 43 9.96 7.95 -4.85
C ARG A 43 8.73 7.34 -4.21
N SER A 44 8.36 6.17 -4.70
CA SER A 44 7.25 5.40 -4.15
C SER A 44 7.66 4.79 -2.81
N ALA A 45 6.73 4.79 -1.85
CA ALA A 45 6.96 4.19 -0.55
C ALA A 45 6.87 2.66 -0.63
N TYR A 46 7.50 1.96 0.31
CA TYR A 46 7.41 0.51 0.43
C TYR A 46 5.95 -0.02 0.45
N TRP A 47 5.05 0.72 1.09
CA TRP A 47 3.63 0.40 1.17
C TRP A 47 2.94 0.48 -0.19
N GLU A 48 3.36 1.40 -1.06
CA GLU A 48 2.83 1.52 -2.42
C GLU A 48 3.31 0.36 -3.28
N HIS A 49 4.56 -0.07 -3.10
CA HIS A 49 5.08 -1.29 -3.72
C HIS A 49 4.28 -2.53 -3.30
N GLU A 50 3.99 -2.66 -2.00
CA GLU A 50 3.17 -3.76 -1.47
C GLU A 50 1.72 -3.70 -1.99
N ALA A 51 1.13 -2.49 -2.06
CA ALA A 51 -0.21 -2.31 -2.62
C ALA A 51 -0.27 -2.70 -4.10
N LEU A 52 0.73 -2.33 -4.90
CA LEU A 52 0.84 -2.71 -6.31
C LEU A 52 1.02 -4.22 -6.49
N ALA A 53 1.87 -4.86 -5.66
CA ALA A 53 2.04 -6.30 -5.68
C ALA A 53 0.72 -7.03 -5.36
N ASN A 54 -0.02 -6.55 -4.36
CA ASN A 54 -1.35 -7.08 -4.02
C ASN A 54 -2.38 -6.85 -5.12
N PHE A 55 -2.33 -5.72 -5.81
CA PHE A 55 -3.23 -5.42 -6.93
C PHE A 55 -2.98 -6.34 -8.14
N TRP A 56 -1.74 -6.71 -8.43
CA TRP A 56 -1.41 -7.68 -9.49
C TRP A 56 -1.84 -9.12 -9.17
N GLY A 57 -2.11 -9.40 -7.91
CA GLY A 57 -2.63 -10.68 -7.44
C GLY A 57 -1.54 -11.69 -7.07
N GLN A 58 -1.88 -12.53 -6.09
CA GLN A 58 -0.98 -13.53 -5.52
C GLN A 58 -0.55 -14.62 -6.52
N ASP A 59 -1.35 -14.93 -7.55
CA ASP A 59 -1.12 -16.08 -8.43
C ASP A 59 0.19 -16.00 -9.22
N ARG A 60 0.71 -14.77 -9.45
CA ARG A 60 1.99 -14.55 -10.14
C ARG A 60 3.22 -14.79 -9.25
N PHE A 61 3.04 -14.75 -7.94
CA PHE A 61 4.13 -14.78 -6.96
C PHE A 61 4.06 -16.01 -6.03
N LYS A 62 2.88 -16.64 -5.95
CA LYS A 62 2.58 -17.77 -5.07
C LYS A 62 3.40 -19.01 -5.46
N HIS A 63 3.95 -19.69 -4.44
CA HIS A 63 4.63 -20.96 -4.65
C HIS A 63 3.63 -22.04 -5.12
N PRO A 64 3.97 -22.92 -6.08
CA PRO A 64 3.04 -23.90 -6.65
C PRO A 64 2.45 -24.89 -5.63
N GLN A 65 3.18 -25.16 -4.54
CA GLN A 65 2.72 -26.04 -3.45
C GLN A 65 1.85 -25.32 -2.40
N CYS A 66 1.71 -23.99 -2.47
CA CYS A 66 0.94 -23.25 -1.48
C CYS A 66 -0.56 -23.46 -1.71
N VAL A 67 -1.28 -23.82 -0.66
CA VAL A 67 -2.73 -24.05 -0.71
C VAL A 67 -3.49 -22.82 -0.24
N THR A 68 -2.97 -22.13 0.78
CA THR A 68 -3.62 -20.93 1.35
C THR A 68 -3.49 -19.70 0.47
N ASN A 69 -4.24 -18.65 0.81
CA ASN A 69 -3.94 -17.30 0.34
C ASN A 69 -2.60 -16.85 0.92
N CYS A 70 -1.81 -16.17 0.10
CA CYS A 70 -0.50 -15.67 0.43
C CYS A 70 -0.58 -14.21 0.91
N ILE A 71 0.27 -13.88 1.87
CA ILE A 71 0.57 -12.50 2.24
C ILE A 71 1.79 -12.07 1.43
N LEU A 72 1.62 -11.04 0.60
CA LEU A 72 2.70 -10.52 -0.23
C LEU A 72 3.47 -9.46 0.54
N LYS A 73 4.79 -9.63 0.62
CA LYS A 73 5.73 -8.64 1.17
C LYS A 73 6.77 -8.30 0.13
N THR A 74 7.09 -7.02 0.01
CA THR A 74 8.08 -6.56 -0.95
C THR A 74 9.44 -6.44 -0.28
N GLU A 75 10.50 -6.38 -1.07
CA GLU A 75 11.85 -6.07 -0.63
C GLU A 75 12.54 -5.35 -1.78
N GLN A 76 13.06 -4.16 -1.52
CA GLN A 76 13.72 -3.37 -2.55
C GLN A 76 15.15 -3.88 -2.74
N GLN A 77 15.46 -4.40 -3.93
CA GLN A 77 16.73 -5.08 -4.17
C GLN A 77 17.77 -4.14 -4.78
N ARG A 78 17.37 -3.35 -5.78
CA ARG A 78 18.26 -2.41 -6.46
C ARG A 78 17.45 -1.29 -7.13
N GLN A 79 18.01 -0.07 -7.08
CA GLN A 79 17.45 1.10 -7.73
C GLN A 79 18.48 1.66 -8.69
N GLU A 80 18.11 1.76 -9.97
CA GLU A 80 18.91 2.37 -11.02
C GLU A 80 18.11 3.53 -11.62
N GLY A 81 18.44 4.76 -11.18
CA GLY A 81 17.70 5.96 -11.59
C GLY A 81 16.24 5.92 -11.16
N ASP A 82 15.34 6.08 -12.13
CA ASP A 82 13.89 6.05 -11.97
C ASP A 82 13.28 4.65 -12.04
N GLU A 83 14.08 3.62 -12.37
CA GLU A 83 13.64 2.23 -12.36
C GLU A 83 14.10 1.52 -11.08
N SER A 84 13.15 0.86 -10.42
CA SER A 84 13.38 0.03 -9.26
C SER A 84 12.93 -1.41 -9.52
N VAL A 85 13.80 -2.36 -9.16
CA VAL A 85 13.49 -3.79 -9.18
C VAL A 85 13.18 -4.22 -7.74
N ILE A 86 11.98 -4.73 -7.57
CA ILE A 86 11.43 -5.10 -6.27
C ILE A 86 11.19 -6.60 -6.26
N THR A 87 11.70 -7.26 -5.24
CA THR A 87 11.43 -8.67 -4.98
C THR A 87 10.15 -8.78 -4.19
N VAL A 88 9.24 -9.66 -4.61
CA VAL A 88 7.98 -9.94 -3.93
C VAL A 88 8.07 -11.34 -3.34
N HIS A 89 7.93 -11.41 -2.01
CA HIS A 89 7.85 -12.64 -1.23
C HIS A 89 6.39 -12.94 -0.93
N ALA A 90 5.90 -14.07 -1.43
CA ALA A 90 4.56 -14.56 -1.19
C ALA A 90 4.59 -15.62 -0.08
N HIS A 91 4.24 -15.21 1.14
CA HIS A 91 4.22 -16.11 2.30
C HIS A 91 2.88 -16.83 2.38
N GLY A 92 2.89 -18.15 2.36
CA GLY A 92 1.71 -18.96 2.59
C GLY A 92 2.05 -20.32 3.18
N PHE A 93 1.10 -21.26 3.11
CA PHE A 93 1.25 -22.58 3.70
C PHE A 93 0.87 -23.67 2.70
N ARG A 94 1.62 -24.77 2.72
CA ARG A 94 1.25 -26.04 2.07
C ARG A 94 0.60 -26.96 3.10
N SER A 95 -0.36 -27.77 2.68
CA SER A 95 -1.03 -28.74 3.54
C SER A 95 -0.47 -30.14 3.35
N GLU A 96 -0.08 -30.81 4.44
CA GLU A 96 0.26 -32.24 4.45
C GLU A 96 -0.79 -33.00 5.28
N GLN A 97 -1.37 -34.05 4.70
CA GLN A 97 -2.33 -34.88 5.41
C GLN A 97 -1.61 -35.78 6.41
N ARG A 98 -2.05 -35.75 7.67
CA ARG A 98 -1.57 -36.58 8.77
C ARG A 98 -2.73 -37.43 9.31
N ILE A 99 -2.38 -38.58 9.87
CA ILE A 99 -3.32 -39.48 10.54
C ILE A 99 -2.78 -39.75 11.94
N SER A 100 -3.57 -39.45 12.95
CA SER A 100 -3.26 -39.75 14.34
C SER A 100 -4.26 -40.74 14.90
N TYR A 101 -3.76 -41.77 15.59
CA TYR A 101 -4.61 -42.76 16.26
C TYR A 101 -4.82 -42.32 17.70
N ILE A 102 -6.09 -42.12 18.08
CA ILE A 102 -6.47 -41.74 19.43
C ILE A 102 -7.19 -42.91 20.07
N SER A 103 -6.69 -43.32 21.24
CA SER A 103 -7.31 -44.38 22.03
C SER A 103 -8.63 -43.88 22.64
N LYS A 104 -9.72 -44.58 22.35
CA LYS A 104 -11.06 -44.27 22.87
C LYS A 104 -11.71 -45.53 23.42
N PHE A 105 -12.40 -45.40 24.55
CA PHE A 105 -13.19 -46.49 25.11
C PHE A 105 -14.49 -46.65 24.32
N GLY A 106 -14.74 -47.84 23.78
CA GLY A 106 -15.95 -48.18 23.06
C GLY A 106 -17.07 -48.63 24.00
N GLY A 107 -18.32 -48.49 23.54
CA GLY A 107 -19.49 -48.99 24.28
C GLY A 107 -19.55 -50.52 24.41
N ASP A 108 -18.62 -51.24 23.76
CA ASP A 108 -18.39 -52.67 23.86
C ASP A 108 -17.43 -53.05 25.02
N GLY A 109 -16.99 -52.07 25.81
CA GLY A 109 -16.11 -52.29 26.95
C GLY A 109 -14.62 -52.45 26.59
N ARG A 110 -14.23 -52.22 25.33
CA ARG A 110 -12.84 -52.34 24.85
C ARG A 110 -12.27 -50.97 24.44
N MET A 111 -10.95 -50.87 24.44
CA MET A 111 -10.25 -49.71 23.89
C MET A 111 -10.05 -49.89 22.38
N HIS A 112 -10.39 -48.86 21.61
CA HIS A 112 -10.24 -48.81 20.17
C HIS A 112 -9.31 -47.67 19.76
N GLN A 113 -8.51 -47.91 18.74
CA GLN A 113 -7.67 -46.89 18.12
C GLN A 113 -8.46 -46.24 16.99
N VAL A 114 -8.93 -45.02 17.23
CA VAL A 114 -9.73 -44.26 16.26
C VAL A 114 -8.78 -43.42 15.40
N PRO A 115 -8.73 -43.63 14.06
CA PRO A 115 -7.96 -42.78 13.18
C PRO A 115 -8.61 -41.40 13.02
N VAL A 116 -7.85 -40.35 13.30
CA VAL A 116 -8.24 -38.95 13.11
C VAL A 116 -7.34 -38.34 12.05
N ILE A 117 -7.94 -37.96 10.93
CA ILE A 117 -7.26 -37.29 9.82
C ILE A 117 -7.23 -35.78 10.10
N TRP A 118 -6.05 -35.17 9.99
CA TRP A 118 -5.88 -33.72 10.11
C TRP A 118 -4.83 -33.22 9.12
N TYR A 119 -4.86 -31.93 8.80
CA TYR A 119 -3.94 -31.31 7.86
C TYR A 119 -2.92 -30.45 8.61
N GLU A 120 -1.65 -30.76 8.43
CA GLU A 120 -0.54 -29.96 8.93
C GLU A 120 -0.21 -28.86 7.92
N TYR A 121 -0.15 -27.61 8.37
CA TYR A 121 0.21 -26.47 7.53
C TYR A 121 1.68 -26.10 7.74
N LEU A 122 2.49 -26.32 6.70
CA LEU A 122 3.91 -26.00 6.72
C LEU A 122 4.16 -24.70 5.93
N PRO A 123 4.98 -23.78 6.46
CA PRO A 123 5.24 -22.50 5.81
C PRO A 123 6.00 -22.69 4.50
N VAL A 124 5.59 -21.95 3.48
CA VAL A 124 6.21 -21.92 2.16
C VAL A 124 6.25 -20.48 1.68
N THR A 125 7.39 -20.08 1.11
CA THR A 125 7.55 -18.76 0.52
C THR A 125 7.74 -18.90 -0.98
N GLY A 126 6.89 -18.24 -1.76
CA GLY A 126 7.12 -17.99 -3.18
C GLY A 126 7.91 -16.71 -3.38
N CYS A 127 8.71 -16.64 -4.44
CA CYS A 127 9.49 -15.45 -4.78
C CYS A 127 9.20 -15.06 -6.22
N GLY A 128 9.00 -13.78 -6.45
CA GLY A 128 8.98 -13.20 -7.80
C GLY A 128 9.58 -11.80 -7.81
N SER A 129 9.63 -11.19 -8.98
CA SER A 129 10.13 -9.83 -9.15
C SER A 129 9.12 -8.98 -9.90
N MET A 130 9.05 -7.70 -9.53
CA MET A 130 8.31 -6.67 -10.23
C MET A 130 9.22 -5.49 -10.51
N ARG A 131 8.99 -4.83 -11.65
CA ARG A 131 9.70 -3.61 -12.04
C ARG A 131 8.76 -2.43 -11.92
N ILE A 132 9.24 -1.35 -11.31
CA ILE A 132 8.49 -0.11 -11.13
C ILE A 132 9.34 1.02 -11.70
N ARG A 133 8.70 1.89 -12.48
CA ARG A 133 9.33 3.10 -13.02
C ARG A 133 8.58 4.32 -12.50
N GLU A 134 9.32 5.21 -11.87
CA GLU A 134 8.83 6.47 -11.33
C GLU A 134 8.93 7.54 -12.43
N ASP A 135 7.92 8.42 -12.54
CA ASP A 135 7.91 9.49 -13.53
C ASP A 135 8.37 10.80 -12.89
N ASN A 136 9.68 10.95 -12.75
CA ASN A 136 10.33 12.16 -12.21
C ASN A 136 10.75 13.16 -13.32
N ALA A 137 10.42 12.90 -14.59
CA ALA A 137 10.96 13.64 -15.72
C ALA A 137 10.34 15.05 -15.92
N GLN A 138 9.21 15.37 -15.27
CA GLN A 138 8.51 16.65 -15.40
C GLN A 138 8.26 17.33 -14.05
N ASP A 139 9.32 17.88 -13.45
CA ASP A 139 9.21 18.82 -12.33
C ASP A 139 8.88 20.23 -12.82
N SER A 140 7.63 20.45 -13.25
CA SER A 140 7.10 21.82 -13.26
C SER A 140 5.95 21.92 -12.28
N ASP A 141 6.13 22.75 -11.24
CA ASP A 141 5.10 23.08 -10.25
C ASP A 141 3.85 23.74 -10.87
N GLN A 142 3.81 23.91 -12.19
CA GLN A 142 2.75 24.58 -12.95
C GLN A 142 2.02 23.68 -13.96
N VAL A 143 2.13 22.34 -13.87
CA VAL A 143 1.35 21.45 -14.77
C VAL A 143 -0.14 21.51 -14.42
N THR A 144 -0.95 21.92 -15.39
CA THR A 144 -2.42 21.93 -15.25
C THR A 144 -2.96 20.49 -15.18
N GLN A 145 -4.05 20.25 -14.43
CA GLN A 145 -4.67 18.92 -14.31
C GLN A 145 -4.93 18.25 -15.68
N GLN A 146 -5.37 19.02 -16.68
CA GLN A 146 -5.58 18.51 -18.04
C GLN A 146 -4.29 18.01 -18.72
N GLN A 147 -3.17 18.70 -18.51
CA GLN A 147 -1.87 18.29 -19.03
C GLN A 147 -1.38 17.02 -18.33
N ARG A 148 -1.58 16.90 -17.00
CA ARG A 148 -1.28 15.65 -16.27
C ARG A 148 -2.10 14.48 -16.80
N MET A 149 -3.40 14.67 -17.07
CA MET A 149 -4.24 13.58 -17.58
C MET A 149 -3.86 13.13 -18.99
N ARG A 150 -3.42 14.06 -19.86
CA ARG A 150 -2.92 13.73 -21.20
C ARG A 150 -1.60 12.96 -21.12
N HIS A 151 -0.69 13.41 -20.27
CA HIS A 151 0.58 12.71 -20.05
C HIS A 151 0.36 11.27 -19.54
N ILE A 152 -0.57 11.08 -18.59
CA ILE A 152 -0.95 9.75 -18.11
C ILE A 152 -1.54 8.90 -19.26
N SER A 153 -2.39 9.46 -20.13
CA SER A 153 -2.91 8.68 -21.27
C SER A 153 -1.80 8.28 -22.24
N ASP A 154 -0.89 9.20 -22.57
CA ASP A 154 0.19 8.94 -23.52
C ASP A 154 1.14 7.85 -22.98
N LEU A 155 1.43 7.87 -21.68
CA LEU A 155 2.23 6.83 -21.02
C LEU A 155 1.53 5.47 -21.01
N LEU A 156 0.23 5.43 -20.74
CA LEU A 156 -0.55 4.18 -20.74
C LEU A 156 -0.65 3.59 -22.14
N ASP A 157 -0.87 4.43 -23.15
CA ASP A 157 -0.92 4.01 -24.56
C ASP A 157 0.44 3.43 -24.99
N THR A 158 1.54 4.09 -24.62
CA THR A 158 2.91 3.63 -24.91
C THR A 158 3.23 2.29 -24.23
N ALA A 159 2.71 2.07 -23.01
CA ALA A 159 2.90 0.83 -22.27
C ALA A 159 1.88 -0.27 -22.62
N HIS A 160 0.89 0.01 -23.49
CA HIS A 160 -0.25 -0.85 -23.80
C HIS A 160 -1.06 -1.25 -22.54
N LEU A 161 -1.28 -0.29 -21.63
CA LEU A 161 -1.92 -0.47 -20.32
C LEU A 161 -3.25 0.29 -20.16
N ASP A 162 -3.93 0.59 -21.27
CA ASP A 162 -5.14 1.43 -21.34
C ASP A 162 -6.28 0.96 -20.42
N ILE A 163 -6.31 -0.35 -20.12
CA ILE A 163 -7.27 -0.98 -19.20
C ILE A 163 -7.21 -0.32 -17.81
N TYR A 164 -6.03 0.14 -17.36
CA TYR A 164 -5.82 0.72 -16.05
C TYR A 164 -6.19 2.21 -15.96
N ARG A 165 -6.50 2.86 -17.09
CA ARG A 165 -6.85 4.28 -17.15
C ARG A 165 -7.96 4.68 -16.18
N ARG A 166 -9.02 3.86 -16.07
CA ARG A 166 -10.16 4.13 -15.17
C ARG A 166 -9.79 4.05 -13.68
N HIS A 167 -8.75 3.30 -13.33
CA HIS A 167 -8.32 3.12 -11.94
C HIS A 167 -7.33 4.19 -11.49
N ILE A 168 -6.55 4.73 -12.43
CA ILE A 168 -5.52 5.75 -12.17
C ILE A 168 -6.10 7.16 -12.24
N ALA A 169 -7.04 7.37 -13.16
CA ALA A 169 -7.65 8.65 -13.45
C ALA A 169 -9.17 8.49 -13.38
N SER A 170 -9.76 8.83 -12.23
CA SER A 170 -11.22 8.92 -12.12
C SER A 170 -11.74 9.94 -13.13
N LYS A 171 -12.83 9.61 -13.82
CA LYS A 171 -13.49 10.55 -14.73
C LYS A 171 -13.80 11.85 -13.99
N VAL A 172 -13.36 12.97 -14.58
CA VAL A 172 -13.99 14.28 -14.39
C VAL A 172 -15.39 14.22 -15.01
#